data_AF-A0A918A9A8-F1
#
_entry.id   AF-A0A918A9A8-F1
#
_cell.length_a   1.000
_cell.length_b   1.000
_cell.length_c   1.000
_cell.angle_alpha   90.00
_cell.angle_beta   90.00
_cell.angle_gamma   90.00
#
_symmetry.space_group_name_H-M   'P 1'
#
loop_
_entity.id
_entity.type
_entity.pdbx_description
1 polymer ?
#
loop_
_entity_poly.entity_id
_entity_poly.type
_entity_poly.pdbx_seq_one_letter_code
_entity_poly.pdbx_strand_id
1 'polypeptide(L)'
;MTVTPEHLTVLASRAEALTAEVLALCDSAPGPAQEPEPEHLAVARQAADSLAGGAEGLRRAAAELVRLQARPCGLSWGVCPEHGNTLSSSGGVSTCRVCRRDWSHDRLGQPCQEPVTWKVIDRAGTETRMCDGHVLGARAVAAGATFVRVPDEGVVRA
;
A
#
# COMPACT_ATOMS: atom_id res chain seq x y z
N MET A 1 -19.96 -11.79 -7.29
CA MET A 1 -19.41 -10.53 -6.73
C MET A 1 -17.91 -10.71 -6.54
N THR A 2 -17.08 -9.81 -7.05
CA THR A 2 -15.63 -9.80 -6.82
C THR A 2 -15.30 -8.94 -5.60
N VAL A 3 -14.46 -9.45 -4.69
CA VAL A 3 -13.96 -8.68 -3.55
C VAL A 3 -12.90 -7.70 -4.05
N THR A 4 -12.98 -6.43 -3.65
CA THR A 4 -12.03 -5.38 -4.04
C THR A 4 -11.30 -4.84 -2.79
N PRO A 5 -10.10 -4.24 -2.93
CA PRO A 5 -9.43 -3.57 -1.82
C PRO A 5 -10.32 -2.54 -1.13
N GLU A 6 -11.05 -1.73 -1.91
CA GLU A 6 -11.98 -0.71 -1.42
C GLU A 6 -13.07 -1.32 -0.51
N HIS A 7 -13.68 -2.43 -0.94
CA HIS A 7 -14.69 -3.13 -0.13
C HIS A 7 -14.12 -3.55 1.23
N LEU A 8 -12.88 -4.05 1.28
CA LEU A 8 -12.24 -4.47 2.52
C LEU A 8 -11.87 -3.28 3.41
N THR A 9 -11.38 -2.18 2.83
CA THR A 9 -11.07 -0.94 3.56
C THR A 9 -12.33 -0.34 4.20
N VAL A 10 -13.44 -0.29 3.46
CA VAL A 10 -14.73 0.20 4.00
C VAL A 10 -15.21 -0.67 5.17
N LEU A 11 -15.09 -1.99 5.06
CA LEU A 11 -15.44 -2.89 6.16
C LEU A 11 -14.52 -2.71 7.37
N ALA A 12 -13.22 -2.50 7.15
CA ALA A 12 -12.27 -2.23 8.22
C ALA A 12 -12.63 -0.95 8.98
N SER A 13 -12.91 0.16 8.28
CA SER A 13 -13.32 1.42 8.91
C SER A 13 -14.62 1.30 9.69
N ARG A 14 -15.58 0.49 9.20
CA ARG A 14 -16.82 0.22 9.95
C ARG A 14 -16.57 -0.59 11.22
N ALA A 15 -15.67 -1.57 11.17
CA ALA A 15 -15.30 -2.34 12.36
C ALA A 15 -14.60 -1.46 13.41
N GLU A 16 -13.74 -0.53 12.99
CA GLU A 16 -13.10 0.44 13.90
C GLU A 16 -14.10 1.40 14.55
N ALA A 17 -15.05 1.91 13.78
CA ALA A 17 -16.11 2.76 14.31
C ALA A 17 -16.92 2.01 15.38
N LEU A 18 -17.29 0.75 15.10
CA LEU A 18 -18.02 -0.08 16.05
C LEU A 18 -17.19 -0.40 17.29
N THR A 19 -15.89 -0.71 17.15
CA THR A 19 -14.97 -0.87 18.29
C THR A 19 -14.98 0.37 19.18
N ALA A 20 -14.84 1.58 18.58
CA ALA A 20 -14.82 2.82 19.32
C ALA A 20 -16.15 3.10 20.06
N GLU A 21 -17.29 2.83 19.40
CA GLU A 21 -18.62 2.95 20.00
C GLU A 21 -18.79 2.00 21.21
N VAL A 22 -18.39 0.74 21.07
CA VAL A 22 -18.49 -0.24 22.16
C VAL A 22 -17.63 0.17 23.36
N LEU A 23 -16.39 0.59 23.12
CA LEU A 23 -15.50 1.03 24.20
C LEU A 23 -16.05 2.28 24.90
N ALA A 24 -16.55 3.26 24.15
CA ALA A 24 -17.16 4.46 24.73
C ALA A 24 -18.38 4.14 25.61
N LEU A 25 -19.21 3.16 25.21
CA LEU A 25 -20.33 2.68 26.03
C LEU A 25 -19.84 1.99 27.31
N CYS A 26 -18.79 1.16 27.22
CA CYS A 26 -18.21 0.49 28.39
C CYS A 26 -17.58 1.49 29.37
N ASP A 27 -16.91 2.53 28.86
CA ASP A 27 -16.25 3.56 29.68
C ASP A 27 -17.26 4.52 30.33
N SER A 28 -18.44 4.67 29.72
CA SER A 28 -19.54 5.48 30.27
C SER A 28 -20.40 4.71 31.28
N ALA A 29 -20.20 3.40 31.43
CA ALA A 29 -20.97 2.58 32.35
C ALA A 29 -20.57 2.92 33.81
N PRO A 30 -21.52 3.32 34.68
CA PRO A 30 -21.20 3.60 36.07
C PRO A 30 -20.85 2.30 36.79
N GLY A 31 -19.57 2.12 37.11
CA GLY A 31 -19.07 1.03 37.96
C GLY A 31 -18.61 1.57 39.32
N PRO A 32 -18.86 0.86 40.43
CA PRO A 32 -18.26 1.21 41.71
C PRO A 32 -16.74 1.01 41.63
N ALA A 33 -15.96 1.98 42.09
CA ALA A 33 -14.50 2.05 41.96
C ALA A 33 -13.71 0.88 42.61
N GLN A 34 -14.38 -0.09 43.23
CA GLN A 34 -13.81 -1.16 44.05
C GLN A 34 -14.44 -2.55 43.84
N GLU A 35 -15.34 -2.74 42.87
CA GLU A 35 -15.83 -4.08 42.53
C GLU A 35 -15.21 -4.58 41.21
N PRO A 36 -15.08 -5.91 41.03
CA PRO A 36 -14.70 -6.48 39.74
C PRO A 36 -15.64 -5.98 38.63
N GLU A 37 -15.08 -5.78 37.43
CA GLU A 37 -15.84 -5.37 36.26
C GLU A 37 -17.03 -6.33 36.03
N PRO A 38 -18.25 -5.81 35.81
CA PRO A 38 -19.40 -6.63 35.45
C PRO A 38 -19.12 -7.49 34.22
N GLU A 39 -19.46 -8.78 34.27
CA GLU A 39 -19.19 -9.77 33.21
C GLU A 39 -19.64 -9.30 31.82
N HIS A 40 -20.78 -8.62 31.71
CA HIS A 40 -21.29 -8.10 30.44
C HIS A 40 -20.41 -7.00 29.83
N LEU A 41 -19.76 -6.17 30.66
CA LEU A 41 -18.81 -5.16 30.18
C LEU A 41 -17.51 -5.83 29.71
N ALA A 42 -17.02 -6.81 30.47
CA ALA A 42 -15.85 -7.60 30.07
C ALA A 42 -16.09 -8.32 28.71
N VAL A 43 -17.25 -8.93 28.52
CA VAL A 43 -17.64 -9.54 27.23
C VAL A 43 -17.74 -8.51 26.10
N ALA A 44 -18.30 -7.33 26.37
CA ALA A 44 -18.40 -6.26 25.38
C ALA A 44 -17.01 -5.73 24.97
N ARG A 45 -16.09 -5.54 25.92
CA ARG A 45 -14.69 -5.17 25.62
C ARG A 45 -13.98 -6.25 24.80
N GLN A 46 -14.18 -7.53 25.14
CA GLN A 46 -13.62 -8.64 24.35
C GLN A 46 -14.15 -8.69 22.91
N ALA A 47 -15.42 -8.33 22.69
CA ALA A 47 -15.99 -8.18 21.36
C ALA A 47 -15.36 -7.01 20.60
N ALA A 48 -15.12 -5.87 21.27
CA ALA A 48 -14.42 -4.71 20.70
C ALA A 48 -13.00 -5.05 20.24
N ASP A 49 -12.26 -5.84 21.03
CA ASP A 49 -10.92 -6.33 20.67
C ASP A 49 -10.96 -7.24 19.44
N SER A 50 -11.97 -8.11 19.36
CA SER A 50 -12.17 -9.00 18.21
C SER A 50 -12.48 -8.21 16.93
N LEU A 51 -13.29 -7.15 17.03
CA LEU A 51 -13.58 -6.22 15.93
C LEU A 51 -12.32 -5.47 15.49
N ALA A 52 -11.49 -5.00 16.43
CA ALA A 52 -10.24 -4.33 16.13
C ALA A 52 -9.25 -5.26 15.39
N GLY A 53 -9.11 -6.51 15.87
CA GLY A 53 -8.33 -7.54 15.19
C GLY A 53 -8.86 -7.85 13.79
N GLY A 54 -10.19 -7.90 13.63
CA GLY A 54 -10.85 -8.07 12.33
C GLY A 54 -10.56 -6.91 11.36
N ALA A 55 -10.63 -5.66 11.84
CA ALA A 55 -10.32 -4.47 11.03
C ALA A 55 -8.88 -4.50 10.50
N GLU A 56 -7.93 -4.90 11.35
CA GLU A 56 -6.54 -5.06 10.95
C GLU A 56 -6.34 -6.19 9.93
N GLY A 57 -7.02 -7.32 10.11
CA GLY A 57 -7.04 -8.40 9.13
C GLY A 57 -7.58 -7.96 7.77
N LEU A 58 -8.66 -7.17 7.76
CA LEU A 58 -9.27 -6.62 6.54
C LEU A 58 -8.32 -5.66 5.81
N ARG A 59 -7.63 -4.76 6.54
CA ARG A 59 -6.61 -3.86 5.95
C ARG A 59 -5.46 -4.63 5.32
N ARG A 60 -4.97 -5.67 5.99
CA ARG A 60 -3.88 -6.50 5.47
C ARG A 60 -4.29 -7.19 4.18
N ALA A 61 -5.49 -7.75 4.14
CA ALA A 61 -6.05 -8.38 2.95
C ALA A 61 -6.27 -7.38 1.82
N ALA A 62 -6.73 -6.16 2.12
CA ALA A 62 -6.84 -5.09 1.13
C ALA A 62 -5.48 -4.75 0.51
N ALA A 63 -4.44 -4.58 1.34
CA ALA A 63 -3.09 -4.32 0.87
C ALA A 63 -2.50 -5.47 0.05
N GLU A 64 -2.84 -6.72 0.38
CA GLU A 64 -2.44 -7.89 -0.41
C GLU A 64 -3.12 -7.94 -1.77
N LEU A 65 -4.43 -7.65 -1.83
CA LEU A 65 -5.15 -7.56 -3.10
C LEU A 65 -4.57 -6.47 -3.99
N VAL A 66 -4.21 -5.30 -3.45
CA VAL A 66 -3.51 -4.25 -4.21
C VAL A 66 -2.20 -4.77 -4.79
N ARG A 67 -1.39 -5.48 -4.00
CA ARG A 67 -0.13 -6.08 -4.48
C ARG A 67 -0.36 -7.11 -5.60
N LEU A 68 -1.36 -7.97 -5.46
CA LEU A 68 -1.69 -9.00 -6.46
C LEU A 68 -2.26 -8.41 -7.76
N GLN A 69 -2.93 -7.26 -7.68
CA GLN A 69 -3.51 -6.56 -8.82
C GLN A 69 -2.50 -5.62 -9.51
N ALA A 70 -1.38 -5.32 -8.86
CA ALA A 70 -0.37 -4.43 -9.41
C ALA A 70 0.30 -5.03 -10.65
N ARG A 71 0.34 -4.26 -11.73
CA ARG A 71 1.09 -4.61 -12.93
C ARG A 71 2.56 -4.23 -12.77
N PRO A 72 3.52 -5.06 -13.21
CA PRO A 72 4.93 -4.69 -13.19
C PRO A 72 5.20 -3.53 -14.17
N CYS A 73 6.19 -2.71 -13.84
CA CYS A 73 6.58 -1.54 -14.64
C CYS A 73 7.10 -1.91 -16.03
N GLY A 74 7.89 -2.99 -16.14
CA GLY A 74 8.35 -3.54 -17.42
C GLY A 74 9.37 -2.69 -18.20
N LEU A 75 9.74 -1.49 -17.74
CA LEU A 75 10.82 -0.72 -18.36
C LEU A 75 12.13 -1.52 -18.36
N SER A 76 12.86 -1.49 -19.47
CA SER A 76 13.99 -2.37 -19.76
C SER A 76 15.28 -2.07 -18.99
N TRP A 77 15.22 -1.23 -17.96
CA TRP A 77 16.37 -0.84 -17.15
C TRP A 77 15.98 -0.75 -15.68
N GLY A 78 16.87 -1.23 -14.80
CA GLY A 78 16.64 -1.28 -13.36
C GLY A 78 16.76 0.06 -12.64
N VAL A 79 15.92 0.24 -11.62
CA VAL A 79 15.97 1.37 -10.68
C VAL A 79 16.02 0.90 -9.24
N CYS A 80 16.60 1.73 -8.36
CA CYS A 80 16.30 1.67 -6.95
C CYS A 80 14.85 2.18 -6.77
N PRO A 81 13.96 1.42 -6.10
CA PRO A 81 12.58 1.85 -5.88
C PRO A 81 12.47 3.20 -5.17
N GLU A 82 13.44 3.53 -4.31
CA GLU A 82 13.45 4.74 -3.48
C GLU A 82 14.31 5.88 -4.07
N HIS A 83 15.32 5.55 -4.87
CA HIS A 83 16.35 6.51 -5.32
C HIS A 83 16.52 6.56 -6.84
N GLY A 84 15.61 5.95 -7.61
CA GLY A 84 15.60 5.99 -9.07
C GLY A 84 16.84 5.39 -9.74
N ASN A 85 17.38 6.09 -10.74
CA ASN A 85 18.51 5.62 -11.58
C ASN A 85 19.87 5.68 -10.87
N THR A 86 19.99 4.99 -9.74
CA THR A 86 21.17 5.01 -8.86
C THR A 86 21.81 3.64 -8.69
N LEU A 87 21.33 2.62 -9.39
CA LEU A 87 21.92 1.29 -9.33
C LEU A 87 23.28 1.24 -10.01
N SER A 88 24.15 0.39 -9.48
CA SER A 88 25.37 -0.11 -10.10
C SER A 88 25.35 -1.64 -10.04
N SER A 89 25.92 -2.33 -11.03
CA SER A 89 26.02 -3.79 -11.03
C SER A 89 27.48 -4.23 -11.04
N SER A 90 27.81 -5.19 -10.18
CA SER A 90 29.14 -5.81 -10.11
C SER A 90 28.97 -7.28 -9.72
N GLY A 91 29.58 -8.19 -10.48
CA GLY A 91 29.52 -9.63 -10.18
C GLY A 91 28.08 -10.20 -10.19
N GLY A 92 27.18 -9.63 -10.99
CA GLY A 92 25.77 -10.05 -11.03
C GLY A 92 24.93 -9.60 -9.84
N VAL A 93 25.49 -8.77 -8.95
CA VAL A 93 24.77 -8.14 -7.83
C VAL A 93 24.53 -6.68 -8.20
N SER A 94 23.28 -6.24 -8.07
CA SER A 94 22.93 -4.84 -8.20
C SER A 94 22.90 -4.17 -6.83
N THR A 95 23.47 -2.96 -6.75
CA THR A 95 23.57 -2.18 -5.51
C THR A 95 23.10 -0.76 -5.77
N CYS A 96 22.26 -0.21 -4.88
CA CYS A 96 21.97 1.22 -4.91
C CYS A 96 23.16 2.02 -4.37
N ARG A 97 23.62 3.02 -5.14
CA ARG A 97 24.70 3.91 -4.71
C ARG A 97 24.31 4.87 -3.57
N VAL A 98 23.02 5.02 -3.29
CA VAL A 98 22.49 5.93 -2.24
C VAL A 98 22.16 5.17 -0.97
N CYS A 99 21.14 4.30 -0.96
CA CYS A 99 20.76 3.56 0.25
C CYS A 99 21.55 2.28 0.50
N ARG A 100 22.48 1.92 -0.39
CA ARG A 100 23.33 0.73 -0.25
C ARG A 100 22.56 -0.60 -0.17
N ARG A 101 21.26 -0.60 -0.50
CA ARG A 101 20.47 -1.84 -0.66
C ARG A 101 21.05 -2.63 -1.82
N ASP A 102 21.20 -3.94 -1.60
CA ASP A 102 21.70 -4.90 -2.57
C ASP A 102 20.60 -5.84 -3.03
N TRP A 103 20.71 -6.27 -4.28
CA TRP A 103 19.91 -7.32 -4.89
C TRP A 103 20.85 -8.38 -5.42
N SER A 104 20.64 -9.64 -5.02
CA SER A 104 21.47 -10.80 -5.39
C SER A 104 21.38 -11.22 -6.87
N HIS A 105 20.78 -10.37 -7.72
CA HIS A 105 20.63 -10.57 -9.15
C HIS A 105 20.89 -9.26 -9.89
N ASP A 106 21.22 -9.37 -11.19
CA ASP A 106 21.43 -8.21 -12.03
C ASP A 106 20.10 -7.56 -12.41
N ARG A 107 19.75 -6.53 -11.66
CA ARG A 107 18.53 -5.75 -11.83
C ARG A 107 18.65 -4.74 -12.98
N LEU A 108 19.87 -4.35 -13.36
CA LEU A 108 20.07 -3.39 -14.46
C LEU A 108 19.75 -4.00 -15.82
N GLY A 109 20.06 -5.29 -16.02
CA GLY A 109 19.82 -6.03 -17.26
C GLY A 109 18.44 -6.70 -17.37
N GLN A 110 17.52 -6.47 -16.42
CA GLN A 110 16.21 -7.11 -16.39
C GLN A 110 15.06 -6.10 -16.46
N PRO A 111 13.91 -6.45 -17.05
CA PRO A 111 12.72 -5.61 -16.97
C PRO A 111 12.33 -5.32 -15.51
N CYS A 112 11.95 -4.08 -15.25
CA CYS A 112 11.58 -3.63 -13.93
C CYS A 112 10.33 -4.36 -13.41
N GLN A 113 10.49 -5.02 -12.27
CA GLN A 113 9.41 -5.77 -11.61
C GLN A 113 8.66 -4.96 -10.55
N GLU A 114 9.02 -3.68 -10.36
CA GLU A 114 8.29 -2.83 -9.41
C GLU A 114 6.88 -2.55 -9.89
N PRO A 115 5.91 -2.41 -8.97
CA PRO A 115 4.53 -2.12 -9.32
C PRO A 115 4.43 -0.75 -10.01
N VAL A 116 3.61 -0.67 -11.06
CA VAL A 116 3.21 0.60 -11.67
C VAL A 116 2.40 1.40 -10.65
N THR A 117 2.80 2.64 -10.42
CA THR A 117 2.09 3.60 -9.54
C THR A 117 1.84 4.94 -10.23
N TRP A 118 2.36 5.12 -11.45
CA TRP A 118 2.25 6.37 -12.21
C TRP A 118 1.89 6.14 -13.67
N LYS A 119 1.12 7.10 -14.18
CA LYS A 119 0.92 7.38 -15.59
C LYS A 119 1.68 8.66 -15.93
N VAL A 120 2.61 8.57 -16.87
CA VAL A 120 3.42 9.70 -17.34
C VAL A 120 3.02 10.00 -18.77
N ILE A 121 2.69 11.26 -19.05
CA ILE A 121 2.35 11.75 -20.40
C ILE A 121 3.45 12.72 -20.80
N ASP A 122 4.23 12.38 -21.83
CA ASP A 122 5.29 13.26 -22.32
C ASP A 122 4.73 14.47 -23.09
N ARG A 123 5.62 15.37 -23.53
CA ARG A 123 5.24 16.56 -24.29
C ARG A 123 4.57 16.24 -25.64
N ALA A 124 4.87 15.09 -26.24
CA ALA A 124 4.25 14.63 -27.48
C ALA A 124 2.88 13.96 -27.22
N GLY A 125 2.48 13.80 -25.96
CA GLY A 125 1.25 13.11 -25.57
C GLY A 125 1.42 11.59 -25.42
N THR A 126 2.64 11.06 -25.51
CA THR A 126 2.90 9.63 -25.35
C THR A 126 2.69 9.23 -23.89
N GLU A 127 1.86 8.22 -23.67
CA GLU A 127 1.62 7.67 -22.34
C GLU A 127 2.58 6.53 -22.01
N THR A 128 3.18 6.58 -20.83
CA THR A 128 4.00 5.50 -20.27
C THR A 128 3.61 5.24 -18.82
N ARG A 129 3.44 3.97 -18.46
CA ARG A 129 3.19 3.54 -17.07
C ARG A 129 4.53 3.26 -16.37
N MET A 130 4.72 3.80 -15.17
CA MET A 130 6.00 3.76 -14.44
C MET A 130 5.79 3.44 -12.96
N CYS A 131 6.78 2.79 -12.33
CA CYS A 131 6.88 2.70 -10.87
C CYS A 131 7.44 3.99 -10.26
N ASP A 132 7.40 4.13 -8.93
CA ASP A 132 7.93 5.31 -8.23
C ASP A 132 9.42 5.57 -8.55
N GLY A 133 10.25 4.52 -8.58
CA GLY A 133 11.67 4.64 -8.92
C GLY A 133 11.90 5.18 -10.34
N HIS A 134 11.11 4.72 -11.31
CA HIS A 134 11.20 5.20 -12.69
C HIS A 134 10.73 6.64 -12.85
N VAL A 135 9.70 7.04 -12.08
CA VAL A 135 9.25 8.45 -12.07
C VAL A 135 10.31 9.39 -11.49
N LEU A 136 11.07 8.98 -10.47
CA LEU A 136 12.19 9.78 -9.96
C LEU A 136 13.22 10.07 -11.06
N GLY A 137 13.55 9.06 -11.87
CA GLY A 137 14.45 9.23 -13.02
C GLY A 137 13.82 10.09 -14.12
N ALA A 138 12.57 9.84 -14.47
CA ALA A 138 11.87 10.57 -15.53
C ALA A 138 11.70 12.06 -15.19
N ARG A 139 11.38 12.42 -13.96
CA ARG A 139 11.24 13.83 -13.51
C ARG A 139 12.53 14.64 -13.72
N ALA A 140 13.69 14.00 -13.65
CA ALA A 140 14.97 14.68 -13.83
C ALA A 140 15.23 15.09 -15.30
N VAL A 141 14.58 14.45 -16.28
CA VAL A 141 14.91 14.61 -17.71
C VAL A 141 13.71 14.94 -18.61
N ALA A 142 12.48 14.64 -18.18
CA ALA A 142 11.27 14.77 -18.99
C ALA A 142 10.62 16.16 -18.81
N ALA A 143 11.26 17.20 -19.36
CA ALA A 143 10.73 18.55 -19.35
C ALA A 143 9.35 18.63 -20.03
N GLY A 144 8.35 19.18 -19.33
CA GLY A 144 6.99 19.33 -19.86
C GLY A 144 6.13 18.06 -19.80
N ALA A 145 6.60 16.99 -19.17
CA ALA A 145 5.78 15.80 -18.93
C ALA A 145 4.79 16.01 -17.76
N THR A 146 3.63 15.38 -17.87
CA THR A 146 2.61 15.32 -16.81
C THR A 146 2.73 13.99 -16.06
N PHE A 147 2.73 14.04 -14.73
CA PHE A 147 2.85 12.86 -13.87
C PHE A 147 1.58 12.71 -13.03
N VAL A 148 0.83 11.65 -13.28
CA VAL A 148 -0.42 11.35 -12.59
C VAL A 148 -0.23 10.05 -11.81
N ARG A 149 -0.52 10.04 -10.49
CA ARG A 149 -0.58 8.78 -9.76
C ARG A 149 -1.74 7.97 -10.32
N VAL A 150 -1.49 6.71 -10.67
CA VAL A 150 -2.57 5.80 -10.98
C VAL A 150 -3.24 5.49 -9.65
N PRO A 151 -4.56 5.71 -9.48
CA PRO A 151 -5.25 5.17 -8.32
C PRO A 151 -5.06 3.65 -8.30
N ASP A 152 -5.12 3.01 -7.14
CA ASP A 152 -5.23 1.54 -7.09
C ASP A 152 -6.45 1.15 -7.93
N GLU A 153 -6.24 0.70 -9.18
CA GLU A 153 -7.29 0.54 -10.19
C GLU A 153 -8.20 -0.66 -9.84
N GLY A 154 -9.05 -0.50 -8.83
CA GLY A 154 -10.29 -1.25 -8.66
C GLY A 154 -11.32 -0.80 -9.70
N VAL A 155 -11.07 -1.09 -10.97
CA VAL A 155 -12.00 -0.77 -12.05
C VAL A 155 -13.16 -1.76 -12.03
N VAL A 156 -14.30 -1.32 -11.52
CA VAL A 156 -15.60 -1.68 -12.11
C VAL A 156 -16.24 -0.36 -12.52
N ARG A 157 -16.21 -0.07 -13.83
CA ARG A 157 -17.00 1.00 -14.43
C ARG A 157 -18.37 0.43 -14.83
N ALA A 158 -19.41 1.15 -14.42
CA ALA A 158 -20.80 1.16 -14.85
C ALA A 158 -21.58 -0.17 -14.77
#